data_AF-A0A966Y5L2-F1
#
_entry.id   AF-A0A966Y5L2-F1
#
_cell.length_a   1.000
_cell.length_b   1.000
_cell.length_c   1.000
_cell.angle_alpha   90.00
_cell.angle_beta   90.00
_cell.angle_gamma   90.00
#
_symmetry.space_group_name_H-M   'P 1'
#
loop_
_entity.id
_entity.type
_entity.pdbx_description
1 polymer ?
#
loop_
_entity_poly.entity_id
_entity_poly.type
_entity_poly.pdbx_seq_one_letter_code
_entity_poly.pdbx_strand_id
1 'polypeptide(L)'
;MIYTNPFSTLAETISPVAMQSFIIAMVILIAVGTIIQMIHHKNITYFFNNAKKAKLSATKELSAGEKTAIIAKTTIVDIGTTSELGFGKRRLAHVLGMYGTILFWVASAVLVFSYTGVGKSNSEIWSMLWHVGAILTCLGGY
;
A
#
# COMPACT_ATOMS: atom_id res chain seq x y z
N MET A 1 21.98 -4.11 11.91
CA MET A 1 20.62 -4.64 11.67
C MET A 1 19.73 -3.60 11.00
N ILE A 2 19.35 -2.48 11.65
CA ILE A 2 18.42 -1.50 11.02
C ILE A 2 18.91 -0.96 9.66
N TYR A 3 20.21 -0.72 9.49
CA TYR A 3 20.80 -0.22 8.23
C TYR A 3 21.28 -1.32 7.28
N THR A 4 21.05 -2.58 7.63
CA THR A 4 21.51 -3.74 6.86
C THR A 4 20.42 -4.16 5.88
N ASN A 5 20.75 -4.37 4.61
CA ASN A 5 19.76 -4.87 3.64
C ASN A 5 19.41 -6.34 3.96
N PRO A 6 18.16 -6.65 4.38
CA PRO A 6 17.77 -8.02 4.74
C PRO A 6 17.81 -8.97 3.53
N PHE A 7 17.64 -8.47 2.31
CA PHE A 7 17.68 -9.28 1.10
C PHE A 7 19.10 -9.61 0.63
N SER A 8 20.12 -8.92 1.15
CA SER A 8 21.52 -9.26 0.85
C SER A 8 21.89 -10.61 1.44
N THR A 9 21.48 -10.89 2.68
CA THR A 9 21.71 -12.19 3.33
C THR A 9 20.82 -13.26 2.70
N LEU A 10 19.58 -12.91 2.34
CA LEU A 10 18.69 -13.84 1.63
C LEU A 10 19.26 -14.24 0.26
N ALA A 11 19.97 -13.33 -0.41
CA ALA A 11 20.59 -13.59 -1.71
C ALA A 11 21.67 -14.69 -1.68
N GLU A 12 22.19 -15.03 -0.51
CA GLU A 12 23.14 -16.14 -0.32
C GLU A 12 22.49 -17.51 -0.56
N THR A 13 21.16 -17.61 -0.38
CA THR A 13 20.40 -18.86 -0.51
C THR A 13 19.36 -18.82 -1.62
N ILE A 14 18.81 -17.64 -1.93
CA ILE A 14 17.78 -17.44 -2.96
C ILE A 14 18.31 -16.47 -4.01
N SER A 15 18.29 -16.86 -5.29
CA SER A 15 18.76 -15.96 -6.34
C SER A 15 17.96 -14.64 -6.41
N PRO A 16 18.59 -13.50 -6.74
CA PRO A 16 17.88 -12.24 -6.95
C PRO A 16 16.75 -12.33 -7.98
N VAL A 17 16.95 -13.11 -9.04
CA VAL A 17 15.94 -13.34 -10.08
C VAL A 17 14.71 -14.05 -9.51
N ALA A 18 14.90 -15.03 -8.63
CA ALA A 18 13.78 -15.71 -7.96
C ALA A 18 12.99 -14.74 -7.06
N MET A 19 13.68 -13.89 -6.30
CA MET A 19 13.02 -12.88 -5.45
C MET A 19 12.20 -11.87 -6.26
N GLN A 20 12.76 -11.36 -7.37
CA GLN A 20 12.06 -10.44 -8.26
C GLN A 20 10.84 -11.09 -8.91
N SER A 21 11.00 -12.31 -9.43
CA SER A 21 9.91 -13.09 -10.04
C SER A 21 8.78 -13.36 -9.05
N PHE A 22 9.13 -13.65 -7.79
CA PHE A 22 8.16 -13.84 -6.72
C PHE A 22 7.33 -12.57 -6.47
N ILE A 23 7.97 -11.40 -6.35
CA ILE A 23 7.25 -10.13 -6.14
C ILE A 23 6.32 -9.83 -7.33
N ILE A 24 6.78 -10.03 -8.56
CA ILE A 24 5.95 -9.84 -9.77
C ILE A 24 4.74 -10.77 -9.75
N ALA A 25 4.96 -12.07 -9.51
CA ALA A 25 3.88 -13.05 -9.45
C ALA A 25 2.88 -12.71 -8.34
N MET A 26 3.36 -12.30 -7.16
CA MET A 26 2.51 -11.89 -6.05
C MET A 26 1.62 -10.70 -6.40
N VAL A 27 2.16 -9.65 -7.04
CA VAL A 27 1.35 -8.49 -7.47
C VAL A 27 0.29 -8.89 -8.49
N ILE A 28 0.64 -9.75 -9.44
CA ILE A 28 -0.31 -10.29 -10.42
C ILE A 28 -1.43 -11.07 -9.73
N LEU A 29 -1.09 -11.96 -8.80
CA LEU A 29 -2.06 -12.75 -8.06
C LEU A 29 -2.98 -11.89 -7.19
N ILE A 30 -2.48 -10.83 -6.56
CA ILE A 30 -3.29 -9.87 -5.81
C ILE A 30 -4.27 -9.16 -6.74
N ALA A 31 -3.82 -8.66 -7.89
CA ALA A 31 -4.68 -7.99 -8.86
C ALA A 31 -5.77 -8.92 -9.41
N VAL A 32 -5.40 -10.15 -9.81
CA VAL A 32 -6.35 -11.15 -10.30
C VAL A 32 -7.33 -11.56 -9.20
N GLY A 33 -6.86 -11.84 -8.00
CA GLY A 33 -7.68 -12.24 -6.87
C GLY A 33 -8.70 -11.17 -6.47
N THR A 34 -8.28 -9.90 -6.43
CA THR A 34 -9.18 -8.78 -6.12
C THR A 34 -10.26 -8.59 -7.20
N ILE A 35 -9.91 -8.70 -8.49
CA ILE A 35 -10.88 -8.62 -9.59
C ILE A 35 -11.89 -9.76 -9.50
N ILE A 36 -11.42 -11.01 -9.33
CA ILE A 36 -12.30 -12.18 -9.20
C ILE A 36 -13.24 -12.00 -7.99
N GLN A 37 -12.70 -11.56 -6.84
CA GLN A 37 -13.47 -11.33 -5.63
C GLN A 37 -14.55 -10.27 -5.84
N MET A 38 -14.22 -9.17 -6.51
CA MET A 38 -15.16 -8.09 -6.82
C MET A 38 -16.29 -8.55 -7.76
N ILE A 39 -16.00 -9.42 -8.73
CA ILE A 39 -17.00 -10.02 -9.62
C ILE A 39 -17.89 -11.00 -8.85
N HIS A 40 -17.28 -11.91 -8.08
CA HIS A 40 -17.98 -12.95 -7.34
C HIS A 40 -18.97 -12.37 -6.32
N HIS A 41 -18.57 -11.33 -5.58
CA HIS A 41 -19.44 -10.67 -4.61
C HIS A 41 -20.47 -9.71 -5.24
N LYS A 42 -20.48 -9.56 -6.57
CA LYS A 42 -21.32 -8.58 -7.29
C LYS A 42 -21.10 -7.13 -6.83
N ASN A 43 -19.98 -6.86 -6.15
CA ASN A 43 -19.63 -5.54 -5.63
C ASN A 43 -19.54 -4.51 -6.76
N ILE A 44 -19.00 -4.92 -7.92
CA ILE A 44 -18.89 -4.06 -9.09
C ILE A 44 -20.26 -3.53 -9.53
N THR A 45 -21.24 -4.42 -9.66
CA THR A 45 -22.61 -4.07 -10.04
C THR A 45 -23.25 -3.15 -9.01
N TYR A 46 -23.04 -3.42 -7.72
CA TYR A 46 -23.53 -2.57 -6.65
C TYR A 46 -22.95 -1.15 -6.72
N PHE A 47 -21.63 -1.01 -6.87
CA PHE A 47 -20.97 0.29 -6.97
C PHE A 47 -21.44 1.10 -8.19
N PHE A 48 -21.55 0.47 -9.36
CA PHE A 48 -22.05 1.16 -10.55
C PHE A 48 -23.50 1.62 -10.40
N ASN A 49 -24.37 0.79 -9.82
CA ASN A 49 -25.76 1.17 -9.58
C ASN A 49 -25.87 2.30 -8.55
N ASN A 50 -25.08 2.26 -7.49
CA ASN A 50 -25.05 3.32 -6.48
C ASN A 50 -24.50 4.64 -7.06
N ALA A 51 -23.45 4.58 -7.89
CA ALA A 51 -22.91 5.75 -8.57
C ALA A 51 -23.92 6.39 -9.54
N LYS A 52 -24.67 5.58 -10.29
CA LYS A 52 -25.76 6.07 -11.15
C LYS A 52 -26.85 6.75 -10.33
N LYS A 53 -27.30 6.13 -9.23
CA LYS A 53 -28.30 6.71 -8.31
C LYS A 53 -27.81 8.04 -7.72
N ALA A 54 -26.58 8.07 -7.19
CA ALA A 54 -25.99 9.29 -6.63
C ALA A 54 -25.87 10.42 -7.66
N LYS A 55 -25.56 10.09 -8.92
CA LYS A 55 -25.53 11.08 -10.01
C LYS A 55 -26.92 11.65 -10.33
N LEU A 56 -27.96 10.80 -10.32
CA LEU A 56 -29.34 11.25 -10.56
C LEU A 56 -29.90 12.07 -9.39
N SER A 57 -29.47 11.79 -8.15
CA SER A 57 -29.86 12.53 -6.94
C SER A 57 -29.02 13.78 -6.68
N ALA A 58 -28.07 14.11 -7.56
CA ALA A 58 -27.20 15.26 -7.39
C ALA A 58 -28.00 16.57 -7.50
N THR A 59 -27.96 17.41 -6.46
CA THR A 59 -28.66 18.70 -6.41
C THR A 59 -27.82 19.87 -6.92
N LYS A 60 -26.51 19.67 -7.06
CA LYS A 60 -25.55 20.66 -7.57
C LYS A 60 -24.51 19.95 -8.42
N GLU A 61 -24.25 20.47 -9.62
CA GLU A 61 -23.07 20.07 -10.39
C GLU A 61 -21.86 20.89 -9.96
N LEU A 62 -20.81 20.19 -9.52
CA LEU A 62 -19.55 20.82 -9.13
C LEU A 62 -18.66 21.03 -10.36
N SER A 63 -17.96 22.17 -10.38
CA SER A 63 -16.91 22.45 -11.36
C SER A 63 -15.74 21.46 -11.22
N ALA A 64 -14.92 21.35 -12.26
CA ALA A 64 -13.73 20.48 -12.21
C ALA A 64 -12.79 20.83 -11.04
N GLY A 65 -12.63 22.12 -10.73
CA GLY A 65 -11.79 22.60 -9.63
C GLY A 65 -12.33 22.20 -8.25
N GLU A 66 -13.63 22.38 -8.00
CA GLU A 66 -14.27 21.96 -6.74
C GLU A 66 -14.17 20.44 -6.54
N LYS A 67 -14.40 19.65 -7.61
CA LYS A 67 -14.26 18.19 -7.58
C LYS A 67 -12.84 17.78 -7.20
N THR A 68 -11.83 18.37 -7.84
CA THR A 68 -10.42 18.07 -7.54
C THR A 68 -10.07 18.47 -6.10
N ALA A 69 -10.53 19.62 -5.63
CA ALA A 69 -10.26 20.07 -4.26
C ALA A 69 -10.87 19.13 -3.21
N ILE A 70 -12.09 18.64 -3.42
CA ILE A 70 -12.74 17.68 -2.54
C ILE A 70 -11.99 16.34 -2.56
N ILE A 71 -11.67 15.82 -3.75
CA ILE A 71 -10.90 14.56 -3.89
C ILE A 71 -9.55 14.67 -3.19
N ALA A 72 -8.84 15.79 -3.35
CA ALA A 72 -7.57 16.03 -2.68
C ALA A 72 -7.74 16.06 -1.15
N LYS A 73 -8.74 16.78 -0.64
CA LYS A 73 -9.00 16.87 0.80
C LYS A 73 -9.39 15.52 1.40
N THR A 74 -10.28 14.77 0.75
CA THR A 74 -10.66 13.41 1.16
C THR A 74 -9.47 12.45 1.11
N THR A 75 -8.62 12.54 0.10
CA THR A 75 -7.43 11.67 0.01
C THR A 75 -6.42 11.98 1.11
N ILE A 76 -6.15 13.25 1.39
CA ILE A 76 -5.15 13.64 2.37
C ILE A 76 -5.66 13.42 3.79
N VAL A 77 -6.89 13.85 4.08
CA VAL A 77 -7.44 13.83 5.42
C VAL A 77 -8.06 12.47 5.72
N ASP A 78 -9.06 12.05 4.94
CA ASP A 78 -9.82 10.83 5.24
C ASP A 78 -8.97 9.58 5.05
N ILE A 79 -8.37 9.41 3.87
CA ILE A 79 -7.54 8.24 3.57
C ILE A 79 -6.20 8.34 4.30
N GLY A 80 -5.48 9.45 4.12
CA GLY A 80 -4.12 9.62 4.67
C GLY A 80 -4.08 9.56 6.18
N THR A 81 -5.09 10.07 6.88
CA THR A 81 -5.09 10.05 8.36
C THR A 81 -6.07 9.05 8.97
N THR A 82 -6.78 8.28 8.13
CA THR A 82 -7.85 7.36 8.55
C THR A 82 -8.83 8.05 9.52
N SER A 83 -9.20 9.31 9.23
CA SER A 83 -10.03 10.12 10.14
C SER A 83 -11.44 9.56 10.33
N GLU A 84 -11.89 8.72 9.42
CA GLU A 84 -13.13 7.94 9.52
C GLU A 84 -13.24 7.07 10.79
N LEU A 85 -12.12 6.70 11.40
CA LEU A 85 -12.11 5.83 12.59
C LEU A 85 -12.26 6.58 13.92
N GLY A 86 -12.41 7.91 13.89
CA GLY A 86 -12.48 8.76 15.08
C GLY A 86 -11.13 8.92 15.79
N PHE A 87 -11.07 9.79 16.81
CA PHE A 87 -9.84 9.97 17.59
C PHE A 87 -9.66 8.85 18.63
N GLY A 88 -8.45 8.30 18.73
CA GLY A 88 -8.10 7.34 19.77
C GLY A 88 -7.12 6.27 19.31
N LYS A 89 -6.93 5.26 20.17
CA LYS A 89 -5.97 4.15 19.98
C LYS A 89 -6.20 3.40 18.66
N ARG A 90 -7.47 3.19 18.27
CA ARG A 90 -7.85 2.53 17.00
C ARG A 90 -7.30 3.25 15.77
N ARG A 91 -7.47 4.58 15.68
CA ARG A 91 -6.97 5.35 14.55
C ARG A 91 -5.44 5.34 14.49
N LEU A 92 -4.77 5.48 15.63
CA LEU A 92 -3.32 5.39 15.68
C LEU A 92 -2.82 4.03 15.18
N ALA A 93 -3.41 2.93 15.66
CA ALA A 93 -3.06 1.58 15.22
C ALA A 93 -3.25 1.39 13.71
N HIS A 94 -4.38 1.86 13.15
CA HIS A 94 -4.64 1.79 11.71
C HIS A 94 -3.67 2.63 10.89
N VAL A 95 -3.34 3.85 11.31
CA VAL A 95 -2.39 4.72 10.61
C VAL A 95 -0.97 4.13 10.65
N LEU A 96 -0.53 3.62 11.81
CA LEU A 96 0.76 2.94 11.97
C LEU A 96 0.82 1.68 11.10
N GLY A 97 -0.22 0.85 11.12
CA GLY A 97 -0.31 -0.35 10.30
C GLY A 97 -0.31 -0.04 8.80
N MET A 98 -1.11 0.93 8.36
CA MET A 98 -1.20 1.34 6.96
C MET A 98 0.14 1.85 6.44
N TYR A 99 0.72 2.87 7.08
CA TYR A 99 1.99 3.45 6.62
C TYR A 99 3.17 2.51 6.85
N GLY A 100 3.16 1.73 7.94
CA GLY A 100 4.15 0.70 8.17
C GLY A 100 4.17 -0.33 7.04
N THR A 101 3.00 -0.81 6.65
CA THR A 101 2.85 -1.78 5.56
C THR A 101 3.29 -1.18 4.22
N ILE A 102 2.89 0.05 3.91
CA ILE A 102 3.30 0.74 2.67
C ILE A 102 4.82 0.88 2.62
N LEU A 103 5.44 1.39 3.69
CA LEU A 103 6.89 1.54 3.76
C LEU A 103 7.61 0.21 3.60
N PHE A 104 7.13 -0.83 4.29
CA PHE A 104 7.69 -2.18 4.24
C PHE A 104 7.67 -2.76 2.81
N TRP A 105 6.53 -2.70 2.11
CA TRP A 105 6.39 -3.23 0.76
C TRP A 105 7.19 -2.42 -0.27
N VAL A 106 7.13 -1.09 -0.21
CA VAL A 106 7.87 -0.24 -1.15
C VAL A 106 9.37 -0.42 -0.96
N ALA A 107 9.86 -0.42 0.29
CA ALA A 107 11.27 -0.67 0.57
C ALA A 107 11.69 -2.08 0.14
N SER A 108 10.82 -3.10 0.30
CA SER A 108 11.09 -4.46 -0.18
C SER A 108 11.29 -4.49 -1.70
N ALA A 109 10.37 -3.87 -2.44
CA ALA A 109 10.49 -3.78 -3.90
C ALA A 109 11.78 -3.04 -4.30
N VAL A 110 12.07 -1.89 -3.70
CA VAL A 110 13.28 -1.13 -4.04
C VAL A 110 14.56 -1.91 -3.71
N LEU A 111 14.63 -2.54 -2.53
CA LEU A 111 15.81 -3.31 -2.13
C LEU A 111 16.04 -4.51 -3.06
N VAL A 112 15.00 -5.29 -3.34
CA VAL A 112 15.09 -6.50 -4.18
C VAL A 112 15.43 -6.18 -5.64
N PHE A 113 14.87 -5.11 -6.21
CA PHE A 113 15.08 -4.77 -7.62
C PHE A 113 16.35 -3.94 -7.85
N SER A 114 16.71 -3.06 -6.91
CA SER A 114 17.80 -2.10 -7.11
C SER A 114 19.09 -2.46 -6.38
N TYR A 115 18.99 -3.14 -5.23
CA TYR A 115 20.10 -3.29 -4.27
C TYR A 115 20.43 -4.73 -3.89
N THR A 116 19.90 -5.71 -4.63
CA THR A 116 20.16 -7.14 -4.41
C THR A 116 20.77 -7.78 -5.66
N GLY A 117 21.89 -8.47 -5.50
CA GLY A 117 22.62 -9.15 -6.58
C GLY A 117 24.09 -8.76 -6.67
N VAL A 118 24.83 -9.45 -7.55
CA VAL A 118 26.28 -9.27 -7.71
C VAL A 118 26.59 -7.84 -8.16
N GLY A 119 27.49 -7.17 -7.46
CA GLY A 119 27.96 -5.81 -7.80
C GLY A 119 26.97 -4.68 -7.46
N LYS A 120 25.87 -4.96 -6.74
CA LYS A 120 24.95 -3.93 -6.26
C LYS A 120 25.45 -3.32 -4.95
N SER A 121 25.35 -2.00 -4.83
CA SER A 121 25.66 -1.28 -3.59
C SER A 121 24.56 -1.49 -2.54
N ASN A 122 24.87 -1.25 -1.26
CA ASN A 122 23.86 -1.22 -0.22
C ASN A 122 23.17 0.16 -0.16
N SER A 123 21.90 0.21 0.25
CA SER A 123 21.24 1.46 0.61
C SER A 123 20.79 1.44 2.06
N GLU A 124 21.44 2.29 2.86
CA GLU A 124 21.13 2.41 4.30
C GLU A 124 19.75 3.02 4.53
N ILE A 125 19.35 4.00 3.71
CA ILE A 125 18.04 4.65 3.81
C ILE A 125 16.92 3.64 3.55
N TRP A 126 17.00 2.89 2.45
CA TRP A 126 15.97 1.89 2.13
C TRP A 126 15.96 0.73 3.11
N SER A 127 17.13 0.32 3.62
CA SER A 127 17.23 -0.70 4.66
C SER A 127 16.58 -0.23 5.97
N MET A 128 16.81 1.02 6.36
CA MET A 128 16.17 1.62 7.53
C MET A 128 14.65 1.72 7.35
N LEU A 129 14.18 2.22 6.20
CA LEU A 129 12.75 2.32 5.91
C LEU A 129 12.05 0.96 5.94
N TRP A 130 12.73 -0.09 5.47
CA TRP A 130 12.21 -1.46 5.56
C TRP A 130 12.01 -1.91 7.01
N HIS A 131 13.02 -1.72 7.87
CA HIS A 131 12.94 -2.10 9.28
C HIS A 131 11.92 -1.27 10.06
N VAL A 132 11.90 0.04 9.83
CA VAL A 132 10.91 0.95 10.43
C VAL A 132 9.51 0.55 9.98
N GLY A 133 9.31 0.29 8.68
CA GLY A 133 8.02 -0.17 8.14
C GLY A 133 7.55 -1.48 8.79
N ALA A 134 8.45 -2.45 8.96
CA ALA A 134 8.15 -3.70 9.65
C ALA A 134 7.71 -3.47 11.11
N ILE A 135 8.46 -2.65 11.85
CA ILE A 135 8.14 -2.31 13.25
C ILE A 135 6.79 -1.61 13.35
N LEU A 136 6.53 -0.61 12.50
CA LEU A 136 5.26 0.12 12.48
C LEU A 136 4.08 -0.80 12.15
N THR A 137 4.27 -1.75 11.24
CA THR A 137 3.26 -2.76 10.89
C THR A 137 2.91 -3.62 12.11
N CYS A 138 3.92 -4.10 12.84
CA CYS A 138 3.69 -4.86 14.07
C CYS A 138 2.99 -3.99 15.14
N LEU A 139 3.47 -2.78 15.39
CA LEU A 139 2.88 -1.86 16.37
C LEU A 139 1.43 -1.46 16.04
N GLY A 140 1.05 -1.44 14.76
CA GLY A 140 -0.32 -1.19 14.33
C GLY A 140 -1.23 -2.41 14.42
N GLY A 141 -0.66 -3.62 14.46
CA GLY A 141 -1.38 -4.89 14.48
C GLY A 141 -1.57 -5.52 15.87
N TYR A 142 -0.80 -5.10 16.88
CA TYR A 142 -0.85 -5.56 18.27
C TYR A 142 -1.39 -4.47 19.21
#